data_AF-A0A2P0QNW5-F1
#
_entry.id   AF-A0A2P0QNW5-F1
#
_cell.length_a   1.000
_cell.length_b   1.000
_cell.length_c   1.000
_cell.angle_alpha   90.00
_cell.angle_beta   90.00
_cell.angle_gamma   90.00
#
_symmetry.space_group_name_H-M   'P 1'
#
loop_
_entity.id
_entity.type
_entity.pdbx_description
1 polymer ?
#
loop_
_entity_poly.entity_id
_entity_poly.type
_entity_poly.pdbx_seq_one_letter_code
_entity_poly.pdbx_strand_id
1 'polypeptide(L)'
;SDLFLVQSNDQASQIAISTPLTDIAFKHCNNYIKSELGSDVNVIFPEKPLNVWTLGNYQYLISADITATDDKAVINNIKYACRITYNDGDDQEGILDFDNWSINGLSGL
;
A
#
# COMPACT_ATOMS: atom_id res chain seq x y z
N SER A 1 32.91 -3.46 11.84
CA SER A 1 31.70 -4.18 11.43
C SER A 1 31.40 -3.73 10.03
N ASP A 2 31.63 -4.59 9.04
CA ASP A 2 31.23 -4.25 7.67
C ASP A 2 29.71 -4.14 7.62
N LEU A 3 29.24 -2.96 7.28
CA LEU A 3 27.85 -2.71 6.94
C LEU A 3 27.58 -3.48 5.65
N PHE A 4 27.12 -4.71 5.77
CA PHE A 4 26.77 -5.54 4.63
C PHE A 4 25.50 -4.96 4.00
N LEU A 5 25.67 -4.09 3.00
CA LEU A 5 24.57 -3.61 2.17
C LEU A 5 24.09 -4.81 1.34
N VAL A 6 23.03 -5.48 1.80
CA VAL A 6 22.33 -6.48 0.99
C VAL A 6 21.83 -5.73 -0.25
N GLN A 7 22.33 -6.12 -1.43
CA GLN A 7 21.89 -5.50 -2.67
C GLN A 7 20.47 -5.99 -2.97
N SER A 8 19.50 -5.11 -2.80
CA SER A 8 18.12 -5.32 -3.23
C SER A 8 18.02 -5.20 -4.75
N ASN A 9 17.24 -6.08 -5.39
CA ASN A 9 16.90 -5.92 -6.81
C ASN A 9 15.83 -4.83 -7.03
N ASP A 10 15.15 -4.39 -5.97
CA ASP A 10 14.25 -3.24 -5.99
C ASP A 10 15.01 -1.95 -5.62
N GLN A 11 15.09 -1.05 -6.59
CA GLN A 11 15.79 0.23 -6.49
C GLN A 11 14.79 1.38 -6.43
N ALA A 12 15.07 2.36 -5.59
CA ALA A 12 14.22 3.54 -5.45
C ALA A 12 14.08 4.30 -6.78
N SER A 13 12.89 4.82 -7.04
CA SER A 13 12.58 5.58 -8.25
C SER A 13 11.76 6.81 -7.91
N GLN A 14 12.12 7.94 -8.54
CA GLN A 14 11.34 9.18 -8.45
C GLN A 14 10.13 9.18 -9.42
N ILE A 15 10.08 8.22 -10.34
CA ILE A 15 8.99 8.06 -11.31
C ILE A 15 8.02 7.01 -10.76
N ALA A 16 6.73 7.26 -10.95
CA ALA A 16 5.70 6.29 -10.59
C ALA A 16 5.90 4.98 -11.36
N ILE A 17 5.69 3.86 -10.67
CA ILE A 17 5.85 2.50 -11.21
C ILE A 17 4.51 1.76 -11.19
N SER A 18 4.40 0.74 -12.03
CA SER A 18 3.28 -0.20 -12.03
C SER A 18 3.81 -1.59 -12.37
N THR A 19 3.81 -2.45 -11.38
CA THR A 19 4.23 -3.86 -11.46
C THR A 19 3.21 -4.75 -10.74
N PRO A 20 3.21 -6.07 -10.98
CA PRO A 20 2.35 -6.99 -10.23
C PRO A 20 2.51 -6.88 -8.72
N LEU A 21 3.74 -6.64 -8.24
CA LEU A 21 4.01 -6.51 -6.81
C LEU A 21 3.41 -5.22 -6.23
N THR A 22 3.46 -4.11 -6.97
CA THR A 22 2.80 -2.86 -6.52
C THR A 22 1.28 -2.95 -6.54
N ASP A 23 0.70 -3.74 -7.44
CA ASP A 23 -0.75 -3.98 -7.47
C ASP A 23 -1.20 -4.78 -6.24
N ILE A 24 -0.37 -5.71 -5.78
CA ILE A 24 -0.60 -6.47 -4.55
C ILE A 24 -0.44 -5.57 -3.32
N ALA A 25 0.62 -4.77 -3.27
CA ALA A 25 0.82 -3.78 -2.22
C ALA A 25 -0.38 -2.83 -2.08
N PHE A 26 -0.96 -2.39 -3.21
CA PHE A 26 -2.17 -1.56 -3.22
C PHE A 26 -3.38 -2.28 -2.63
N LYS A 27 -3.58 -3.55 -2.96
CA LYS A 27 -4.67 -4.37 -2.38
C LYS A 27 -4.50 -4.54 -0.87
N HIS A 28 -3.27 -4.77 -0.40
CA HIS A 28 -2.98 -4.87 1.03
C HIS A 28 -3.24 -3.56 1.78
N CYS A 29 -2.85 -2.42 1.21
CA CYS A 29 -3.24 -1.10 1.74
C CYS A 29 -4.76 -0.94 1.82
N ASN A 30 -5.51 -1.29 0.77
CA ASN A 30 -6.98 -1.18 0.78
C ASN A 30 -7.62 -2.08 1.86
N ASN A 31 -7.11 -3.31 2.02
CA ASN A 31 -7.59 -4.22 3.06
C ASN A 31 -7.33 -3.66 4.46
N TYR A 32 -6.15 -3.11 4.70
CA TYR A 32 -5.80 -2.47 5.97
C TYR A 32 -6.69 -1.24 6.25
N ILE A 33 -6.91 -0.38 5.25
CA ILE A 33 -7.79 0.79 5.38
C ILE A 33 -9.21 0.37 5.76
N LYS A 34 -9.72 -0.70 5.13
CA LYS A 34 -11.04 -1.25 5.45
C LYS A 34 -11.13 -1.74 6.89
N SER A 35 -10.07 -2.33 7.45
CA SER A 35 -10.05 -2.72 8.87
C SER A 35 -9.98 -1.51 9.81
N GLU A 36 -9.25 -0.45 9.45
CA GLU A 36 -9.12 0.76 10.27
C GLU A 36 -10.42 1.58 10.33
N LEU A 37 -11.15 1.70 9.21
CA LEU A 37 -12.41 2.46 9.13
C LEU A 37 -13.59 1.74 9.81
N GLY A 38 -13.47 0.45 10.07
CA GLY A 38 -14.50 -0.35 10.73
C GLY A 38 -15.65 -0.77 9.81
N SER A 39 -16.55 -1.61 10.34
CA SER A 39 -17.65 -2.22 9.58
C SER A 39 -18.79 -1.27 9.22
N ASP A 40 -18.89 -0.14 9.91
CA ASP A 40 -20.01 0.80 9.79
C ASP A 40 -19.81 1.79 8.63
N VAL A 41 -18.59 1.81 8.05
CA VAL A 41 -18.25 2.63 6.89
C VAL A 41 -18.21 1.75 5.65
N ASN A 42 -19.04 2.08 4.65
CA ASN A 42 -18.94 1.45 3.34
C ASN A 42 -17.86 2.17 2.51
N VAL A 43 -16.84 1.43 2.05
CA VAL A 43 -15.71 2.00 1.29
C VAL A 43 -15.67 1.40 -0.10
N ILE A 44 -15.60 2.27 -1.10
CA ILE A 44 -15.38 1.93 -2.50
C ILE A 44 -13.94 2.30 -2.86
N PHE A 45 -13.15 1.28 -3.19
CA PHE A 45 -11.77 1.44 -3.65
C PHE A 45 -11.71 1.51 -5.17
N PRO A 46 -10.79 2.30 -5.74
CA PRO A 46 -10.57 2.32 -7.18
C PRO A 46 -9.89 1.02 -7.64
N GLU A 47 -10.04 0.69 -8.92
CA GLU A 47 -9.40 -0.51 -9.49
C GLU A 47 -7.86 -0.42 -9.48
N LYS A 48 -7.32 0.80 -9.52
CA LYS A 48 -5.88 1.08 -9.57
C LYS A 48 -5.54 2.28 -8.69
N PRO A 49 -4.31 2.32 -8.14
CA PRO A 49 -3.83 3.48 -7.41
C PRO A 49 -3.67 4.69 -8.34
N LEU A 50 -3.71 5.89 -7.76
CA LEU A 50 -3.41 7.14 -8.48
C LEU A 50 -1.92 7.21 -8.83
N ASN A 51 -1.04 6.92 -7.86
CA ASN A 51 0.40 6.78 -8.08
C ASN A 51 0.97 5.73 -7.13
N VAL A 52 2.03 5.04 -7.57
CA VAL A 52 2.89 4.21 -6.72
C VAL A 52 4.34 4.58 -6.95
N TRP A 53 5.11 4.77 -5.88
CA TRP A 53 6.55 4.97 -5.92
C TRP A 53 7.24 3.82 -5.18
N THR A 54 8.33 3.30 -5.75
CA THR A 54 9.28 2.47 -5.01
C THR A 54 10.28 3.36 -4.28
N LEU A 55 10.47 3.09 -2.99
CA LEU A 55 11.48 3.70 -2.14
C LEU A 55 12.75 2.82 -2.05
N GLY A 56 12.80 1.72 -2.81
CA GLY A 56 13.83 0.69 -2.74
C GLY A 56 13.60 -0.28 -1.58
N ASN A 57 14.28 -1.43 -1.65
CA ASN A 57 14.17 -2.49 -0.64
C ASN A 57 12.71 -2.95 -0.41
N TYR A 58 11.93 -3.05 -1.48
CA TYR A 58 10.53 -3.50 -1.50
C TYR A 58 9.61 -2.63 -0.64
N GLN A 59 9.98 -1.36 -0.47
CA GLN A 59 9.17 -0.36 0.19
C GLN A 59 8.44 0.47 -0.87
N TYR A 60 7.14 0.64 -0.68
CA TYR A 60 6.28 1.36 -1.60
C TYR A 60 5.54 2.49 -0.90
N LEU A 61 5.37 3.60 -1.62
CA LEU A 61 4.42 4.65 -1.27
C LEU A 61 3.29 4.63 -2.30
N ILE A 62 2.08 4.40 -1.83
CA ILE A 62 0.88 4.25 -2.66
C ILE A 62 -0.07 5.40 -2.34
N SER A 63 -0.58 6.07 -3.37
CA SER A 63 -1.62 7.08 -3.24
C SER A 63 -2.85 6.70 -4.05
N ALA A 64 -4.03 6.91 -3.50
CA ALA A 64 -5.30 6.68 -4.18
C ALA A 64 -6.42 7.52 -3.57
N ASP A 65 -7.51 7.63 -4.33
CA ASP A 65 -8.74 8.29 -3.91
C ASP A 65 -9.81 7.22 -3.65
N ILE A 66 -10.46 7.25 -2.49
CA ILE A 66 -11.56 6.35 -2.12
C ILE A 66 -12.84 7.13 -1.93
N THR A 67 -13.97 6.45 -2.07
CA THR A 67 -15.28 6.98 -1.67
C THR A 67 -15.76 6.22 -0.44
N ALA A 68 -16.01 6.94 0.66
CA ALA A 68 -16.51 6.38 1.91
C ALA A 68 -17.90 6.92 2.21
N THR A 69 -18.82 6.05 2.60
CA THR A 69 -20.16 6.40 3.06
C THR A 69 -20.32 5.98 4.51
N ASP A 70 -20.63 6.95 5.38
CA ASP A 70 -20.85 6.70 6.81
C ASP A 70 -22.28 6.24 7.13
N ASP A 71 -22.53 5.99 8.41
CA ASP A 71 -23.83 5.56 8.97
C ASP A 71 -24.97 6.57 8.74
N LYS A 72 -24.64 7.84 8.48
CA LYS A 72 -25.56 8.93 8.16
C LYS A 72 -25.76 9.14 6.67
N ALA A 73 -25.25 8.22 5.84
CA ALA A 73 -25.26 8.30 4.39
C ALA A 73 -24.52 9.54 3.82
N VAL A 74 -23.58 10.10 4.57
CA VAL A 74 -22.69 11.16 4.08
C VAL A 74 -21.61 10.53 3.21
N ILE A 75 -21.49 11.03 1.98
CA ILE A 75 -20.51 10.56 1.01
C ILE A 75 -19.28 11.47 1.07
N ASN A 76 -18.11 10.87 1.36
CA ASN A 76 -16.83 11.55 1.42
C ASN A 76 -15.89 10.99 0.36
N ASN A 77 -15.22 11.87 -0.39
CA ASN A 77 -14.11 11.49 -1.26
C ASN A 77 -12.81 11.78 -0.51
N ILE A 78 -12.09 10.72 -0.17
CA ILE A 78 -10.91 10.79 0.70
C ILE A 78 -9.68 10.41 -0.13
N LYS A 79 -8.63 11.22 -0.02
CA LYS A 79 -7.33 10.90 -0.60
C LYS A 79 -6.47 10.29 0.48
N TYR A 80 -5.85 9.15 0.21
CA TYR A 80 -4.93 8.54 1.16
C TYR A 80 -3.55 8.35 0.57
N ALA A 81 -2.55 8.27 1.45
CA ALA A 81 -1.24 7.71 1.13
C ALA A 81 -0.88 6.61 2.15
N CYS A 82 -0.46 5.46 1.63
CA CYS A 82 -0.09 4.26 2.37
C CYS A 82 1.38 3.91 2.08
N ARG A 83 2.20 3.82 3.14
CA ARG A 83 3.57 3.32 3.08
C ARG A 83 3.58 1.87 3.53
N ILE A 84 4.05 0.99 2.68
CA ILE A 84 4.00 -0.46 2.88
C ILE A 84 5.34 -1.09 2.47
N THR A 85 5.79 -2.10 3.20
CA THR A 85 7.00 -2.87 2.92
C THR A 85 6.65 -4.34 2.75
N TYR A 86 7.21 -4.99 1.73
CA TYR A 86 7.24 -6.45 1.65
C TYR A 86 8.48 -6.97 2.41
N ASN A 87 8.27 -7.88 3.35
CA ASN A 87 9.28 -8.27 4.33
C ASN A 87 10.26 -9.34 3.81
N ASP A 88 9.86 -10.12 2.79
CA ASP A 88 10.66 -11.26 2.30
C ASP A 88 11.57 -10.91 1.10
N GLY A 89 11.59 -9.63 0.72
CA GLY A 89 12.49 -9.12 -0.30
C GLY A 89 12.26 -9.75 -1.68
N ASP A 90 13.29 -10.40 -2.22
CA ASP A 90 13.26 -11.06 -3.52
C ASP A 90 12.37 -12.31 -3.58
N ASP A 91 12.09 -12.94 -2.43
CA ASP A 91 11.27 -14.15 -2.37
C ASP A 91 9.80 -13.79 -2.58
N GLN A 92 9.25 -14.08 -3.76
CA GLN A 92 7.87 -13.72 -4.09
C GLN A 92 6.83 -14.80 -3.75
N GLU A 93 7.19 -15.91 -3.12
CA GLU A 93 6.24 -16.99 -2.79
C GLU A 93 5.14 -16.52 -1.82
N GLY A 94 5.45 -15.56 -0.95
CA GLY A 94 4.58 -15.05 0.11
C GLY A 94 3.84 -13.74 -0.19
N ILE A 95 3.92 -13.19 -1.41
CA ILE A 95 3.40 -11.84 -1.71
C ILE A 95 1.90 -11.66 -1.46
N LEU A 96 1.12 -12.74 -1.53
CA LEU A 96 -0.33 -12.69 -1.27
C LEU A 96 -0.68 -12.80 0.22
N ASP A 97 0.24 -13.23 1.07
CA ASP A 97 0.04 -13.31 2.51
C ASP A 97 0.26 -11.94 3.14
N PHE A 98 -0.75 -11.38 3.81
CA PHE A 98 -0.67 -10.05 4.42
C PHE A 98 0.37 -10.01 5.56
N ASP A 99 0.65 -11.14 6.23
CA ASP A 99 1.62 -11.19 7.33
C ASP A 99 3.06 -10.95 6.85
N ASN A 100 3.32 -11.15 5.56
CA ASN A 100 4.59 -10.84 4.92
C ASN A 100 4.71 -9.37 4.50
N TRP A 101 3.72 -8.54 4.86
CA TRP A 101 3.73 -7.10 4.61
C TRP A 101 3.65 -6.31 5.91
N SER A 102 4.34 -5.18 5.92
CA SER A 102 4.29 -4.22 7.02
C SER A 102 3.69 -2.91 6.54
N ILE A 103 2.55 -2.50 7.09
CA ILE A 103 2.04 -1.13 6.92
C ILE A 103 2.85 -0.21 7.82
N ASN A 104 3.71 0.62 7.23
CA ASN A 104 4.61 1.50 7.96
C ASN A 104 4.04 2.91 8.19
N GLY A 105 2.94 3.24 7.51
CA GLY A 105 2.27 4.52 7.69
C GLY A 105 1.05 4.66 6.80
N LEU A 106 0.06 5.38 7.31
CA LEU A 106 -1.18 5.72 6.61
C LEU A 106 -1.51 7.17 6.91
N SER A 107 -1.96 7.91 5.90
CA SER A 107 -2.28 9.33 6.03
C SER A 107 -3.45 9.72 5.13
N GLY A 108 -4.18 10.77 5.53
CA GLY A 108 -5.27 11.36 4.76
C GLY A 108 -6.67 10.79 5.06
N LEU A 109 -6.76 9.74 5.88
CA LEU A 109 -8.01 9.22 6.43
C LEU A 109 -8.48 10.03 7.64
#